data_AF-X8BEM1-F1
#
_entry.id   AF-X8BEM1-F1
#
_cell.length_a   1.000
_cell.length_b   1.000
_cell.length_c   1.000
_cell.angle_alpha   90.00
_cell.angle_beta   90.00
_cell.angle_gamma   90.00
#
_symmetry.space_group_name_H-M   'P 1'
#
loop_
_entity.id
_entity.type
_entity.pdbx_description
1 polymer ?
#
loop_
_entity_poly.entity_id
_entity_poly.type
_entity_poly.pdbx_seq_one_letter_code
_entity_poly.pdbx_strand_id
1 'polypeptide(L)'
;MNDQDRFPWLEAVGKWLAAHRDGGVTSCSALTRKYRDQLRSHCPDVEFLHLSGSPELIRHRQAGRTGHFMPATLLDSQFDTLEPLGPDERGVTVDVDQSVDAIVETFLAGFAPPRGGGAGTASGG
;
A
#
# COMPACT_ATOMS: atom_id res chain seq x y z
N MET A 1 14.57 -8.70 -9.96
CA MET A 1 13.18 -9.03 -10.36
C MET A 1 12.75 -8.00 -11.37
N ASN A 2 12.29 -8.47 -12.53
CA ASN A 2 11.70 -7.61 -13.55
C ASN A 2 10.17 -7.51 -13.33
N ASP A 3 9.49 -6.71 -14.15
CA ASP A 3 8.03 -6.54 -14.09
C ASP A 3 7.25 -7.85 -14.28
N GLN A 4 7.75 -8.78 -15.11
CA GLN A 4 7.09 -10.05 -15.40
C GLN A 4 7.05 -10.96 -14.18
N ASP A 5 8.08 -10.89 -13.32
CA ASP A 5 8.11 -11.62 -12.05
C ASP A 5 7.09 -11.08 -11.03
N ARG A 6 6.74 -9.78 -11.13
CA ARG A 6 5.85 -9.11 -10.17
C ARG A 6 4.37 -9.24 -10.54
N PHE A 7 4.05 -9.39 -11.82
CA PHE A 7 2.67 -9.43 -12.30
C PHE A 7 1.80 -10.50 -11.60
N PRO A 8 2.21 -11.78 -11.48
CA PRO A 8 1.37 -12.81 -10.85
C PRO A 8 1.11 -12.55 -9.37
N TRP A 9 2.07 -11.93 -8.67
CA TRP A 9 1.91 -11.58 -7.27
C TRP A 9 0.96 -10.39 -7.09
N LEU A 10 1.11 -9.33 -7.89
CA LEU A 10 0.19 -8.19 -7.89
C LEU A 10 -1.23 -8.61 -8.26
N GLU A 11 -1.37 -9.56 -9.18
CA GLU A 11 -2.65 -10.18 -9.54
C GLU A 11 -3.29 -10.88 -8.34
N ALA A 12 -2.51 -11.65 -7.57
CA ALA A 12 -3.00 -12.33 -6.38
C ALA A 12 -3.42 -11.34 -5.29
N VAL A 13 -2.63 -10.28 -5.06
CA VAL A 13 -2.96 -9.21 -4.09
C VAL A 13 -4.22 -8.46 -4.52
N GLY A 14 -4.34 -8.09 -5.80
CA GLY A 14 -5.54 -7.43 -6.34
C GLY A 14 -6.80 -8.27 -6.16
N LYS A 15 -6.73 -9.58 -6.48
CA LYS A 15 -7.84 -10.52 -6.24
C LYS A 15 -8.19 -10.67 -4.77
N TRP A 16 -7.17 -10.71 -3.90
CA TRP A 16 -7.39 -10.76 -2.46
C TRP A 16 -8.11 -9.49 -1.97
N LEU A 17 -7.64 -8.30 -2.36
CA LEU A 17 -8.31 -7.04 -2.05
C LEU A 17 -9.76 -7.05 -2.55
N ALA A 18 -10.00 -7.57 -3.75
CA ALA A 18 -11.33 -7.67 -4.30
C ALA A 18 -12.24 -8.61 -3.47
N ALA A 19 -11.72 -9.72 -2.94
CA ALA A 19 -12.51 -10.64 -2.13
C ALA A 19 -12.89 -10.07 -0.74
N HIS A 20 -12.16 -9.10 -0.21
CA HIS A 20 -12.33 -8.56 1.15
C HIS A 20 -13.07 -7.20 1.11
N ARG A 21 -14.31 -7.21 0.62
CA ARG A 21 -15.15 -5.99 0.46
C ARG A 21 -15.58 -5.37 1.79
N ASP A 22 -15.59 -6.17 2.84
CA ASP A 22 -15.86 -5.81 4.23
C ASP A 22 -14.64 -5.19 4.95
N GLY A 23 -13.49 -5.17 4.28
CA GLY A 23 -12.27 -4.52 4.73
C GLY A 23 -11.07 -5.47 4.76
N GLY A 24 -9.89 -4.94 4.46
CA GLY A 24 -8.64 -5.67 4.50
C GLY A 24 -7.45 -4.75 4.30
N VAL A 25 -6.34 -5.07 4.97
CA VAL A 25 -5.07 -4.35 4.82
C VAL A 25 -3.99 -5.37 4.47
N THR A 26 -3.17 -5.05 3.49
CA THR A 26 -2.04 -5.88 3.08
C THR A 26 -0.83 -5.01 2.74
N SER A 27 0.37 -5.52 3.04
CA SER A 27 1.61 -4.84 2.70
C SER A 27 2.05 -5.23 1.28
N CYS A 28 2.23 -4.24 0.42
CA CYS A 28 2.70 -4.43 -0.95
C CYS A 28 3.59 -3.24 -1.32
N SER A 29 4.79 -3.49 -1.87
CA SER A 29 5.72 -2.41 -2.21
C SER A 29 5.18 -1.48 -3.29
N ALA A 30 4.39 -2.00 -4.25
CA ALA A 30 3.63 -1.24 -5.26
C ALA A 30 4.36 0.02 -5.79
N LEU A 31 5.66 -0.12 -6.09
CA LEU A 31 6.59 1.00 -6.24
C LEU A 31 6.27 1.91 -7.42
N THR A 32 5.70 1.35 -8.50
CA THR A 32 5.35 2.11 -9.71
C THR A 32 3.84 2.29 -9.81
N ARG A 33 3.41 3.35 -10.50
CA ARG A 33 2.01 3.59 -10.88
C ARG A 33 1.45 2.40 -11.64
N LYS A 34 2.22 1.79 -12.54
CA LYS A 34 1.80 0.57 -13.26
C LYS A 34 1.39 -0.57 -12.32
N TYR A 35 2.11 -0.76 -11.21
CA TYR A 35 1.75 -1.79 -10.23
C TYR A 35 0.49 -1.41 -9.46
N ARG A 36 0.36 -0.13 -9.10
CA ARG A 36 -0.84 0.40 -8.43
C ARG A 36 -2.06 0.31 -9.34
N ASP A 37 -1.93 0.56 -10.64
CA ASP A 37 -2.98 0.41 -11.66
C ASP A 37 -3.49 -1.03 -11.75
N GLN A 38 -2.58 -2.02 -11.66
CA GLN A 38 -2.99 -3.41 -11.61
C GLN A 38 -3.80 -3.74 -10.35
N LEU A 39 -3.48 -3.15 -9.20
CA LEU A 39 -4.29 -3.31 -7.99
C LEU A 39 -5.65 -2.61 -8.13
N ARG A 40 -5.66 -1.38 -8.67
CA ARG A 40 -6.87 -0.58 -8.92
C ARG A 40 -7.83 -1.24 -9.92
N SER A 41 -7.33 -2.04 -10.85
CA SER A 41 -8.19 -2.76 -11.81
C SER A 41 -9.04 -3.86 -11.14
N HIS A 42 -8.54 -4.45 -10.04
CA HIS A 42 -9.29 -5.44 -9.24
C HIS A 42 -10.12 -4.79 -8.13
N CYS A 43 -9.59 -3.73 -7.52
CA CYS A 43 -10.23 -2.98 -6.45
C CYS A 43 -10.11 -1.47 -6.72
N PRO A 44 -11.07 -0.86 -7.45
CA PRO A 44 -11.00 0.56 -7.79
C PRO A 44 -10.96 1.48 -6.56
N ASP A 45 -11.56 1.03 -5.46
CA ASP A 45 -11.64 1.74 -4.17
C ASP A 45 -10.45 1.47 -3.23
N VAL A 46 -9.38 0.83 -3.71
CA VAL A 46 -8.16 0.65 -2.92
C VAL A 46 -7.57 2.00 -2.50
N GLU A 47 -7.14 2.08 -1.24
CA GLU A 47 -6.50 3.24 -0.62
C GLU A 47 -5.04 2.91 -0.32
N PHE A 48 -4.11 3.78 -0.71
CA PHE A 48 -2.68 3.56 -0.54
C PHE A 48 -2.13 4.33 0.66
N LEU A 49 -1.48 3.63 1.59
CA LEU A 49 -0.62 4.25 2.61
C LEU A 49 0.83 4.17 2.14
N HIS A 50 1.36 5.26 1.59
CA HIS A 50 2.76 5.35 1.20
C HIS A 50 3.61 5.79 2.40
N LEU A 51 4.37 4.86 2.96
CA LEU A 51 5.31 5.12 4.04
C LEU A 51 6.63 5.67 3.48
N SER A 52 6.81 6.99 3.56
CA SER A 52 7.99 7.68 3.04
C SER A 52 9.02 7.96 4.13
N GLY A 53 10.30 7.96 3.79
CA GLY A 53 11.37 8.41 4.67
C GLY A 53 12.66 8.60 3.90
N SER A 54 13.63 9.31 4.48
CA SER A 54 14.93 9.48 3.83
C SER A 54 15.66 8.13 3.68
N PRO A 55 16.47 7.94 2.63
CA PRO A 55 17.28 6.73 2.48
C PRO A 55 18.12 6.43 3.71
N GLU A 56 18.67 7.45 4.39
CA GLU A 56 19.46 7.31 5.62
C GLU A 56 18.62 6.73 6.77
N LEU A 57 17.42 7.27 6.99
CA LEU A 57 16.50 6.81 8.02
C LEU A 57 16.09 5.35 7.78
N ILE A 58 15.71 5.03 6.54
CA ILE A 58 15.28 3.67 6.19
C ILE A 58 16.44 2.68 6.34
N ARG A 59 17.65 3.02 5.89
CA ARG A 59 18.86 2.18 6.10
C ARG A 59 19.12 1.95 7.58
N HIS A 60 19.08 3.00 8.39
CA HIS A 60 19.30 2.90 9.83
C HIS A 60 18.30 1.95 10.49
N ARG A 61 17.00 2.11 10.18
CA ARG A 61 15.94 1.25 10.72
C ARG A 61 16.05 -0.20 10.25
N GLN A 62 16.44 -0.43 8.99
CA GLN A 62 16.67 -1.77 8.47
C GLN A 62 17.85 -2.46 9.15
N ALA A 63 18.96 -1.76 9.36
CA ALA A 63 20.15 -2.31 10.03
C ALA A 63 19.87 -2.76 11.48
N GLY A 64 18.90 -2.12 12.15
CA GLY A 64 18.46 -2.50 13.50
C GLY A 64 17.57 -3.74 13.56
N ARG A 65 17.11 -4.30 12.42
CA ARG A 65 16.23 -5.48 12.41
C ARG A 65 17.04 -6.77 12.47
N THR A 66 16.78 -7.59 13.48
CA THR A 66 17.33 -8.95 13.58
C THR A 66 16.50 -9.93 12.74
N GLY A 67 17.14 -10.74 11.90
CA GLY A 67 16.49 -11.89 11.23
C GLY A 67 16.06 -11.69 9.77
N HIS A 68 16.09 -10.46 9.25
CA HIS A 68 15.80 -10.19 7.83
C HIS A 68 16.76 -9.13 7.28
N PHE A 69 17.84 -9.57 6.65
CA PHE A 69 18.79 -8.68 5.98
C PHE A 69 18.31 -8.35 4.57
N MET A 70 17.93 -7.10 4.32
CA MET A 70 17.87 -6.59 2.95
C MET A 70 19.24 -6.05 2.55
N PRO A 71 19.82 -6.51 1.42
CA PRO A 71 21.03 -5.91 0.88
C PRO A 71 20.82 -4.42 0.63
N ALA A 72 21.82 -3.58 0.96
CA ALA A 72 21.75 -2.13 0.74
C ALA A 72 21.43 -1.78 -0.73
N THR A 73 22.02 -2.54 -1.67
CA THR A 73 21.77 -2.41 -3.11
C THR A 73 20.32 -2.65 -3.51
N LEU A 74 19.59 -3.50 -2.78
CA LEU A 74 18.17 -3.73 -3.01
C LEU A 74 17.35 -2.53 -2.56
N LEU A 75 17.71 -1.90 -1.44
CA LEU A 75 17.03 -0.69 -0.96
C LEU A 75 17.23 0.47 -1.94
N ASP A 76 18.46 0.69 -2.41
CA ASP A 76 18.76 1.74 -3.38
C ASP A 76 17.93 1.55 -4.66
N SER A 77 17.85 0.32 -5.19
CA SER A 77 17.02 0.03 -6.36
C SER A 77 15.53 0.28 -6.15
N GLN A 78 15.02 0.19 -4.91
CA GLN A 78 13.62 0.49 -4.62
C GLN A 78 13.36 1.98 -4.64
N PHE A 79 14.28 2.80 -4.10
CA PHE A 79 14.19 4.25 -4.21
C PHE A 79 14.27 4.71 -5.68
N ASP A 80 15.16 4.10 -6.47
CA ASP A 80 15.27 4.41 -7.91
C ASP A 80 14.00 4.03 -8.70
N THR A 81 13.26 3.01 -8.24
CA THR A 81 12.02 2.54 -8.88
C THR A 81 10.78 3.28 -8.37
N LEU A 82 10.87 3.95 -7.22
CA LEU A 82 9.70 4.52 -6.54
C LEU A 82 9.13 5.71 -7.32
N GLU A 83 7.89 5.56 -7.77
CA GLU A 83 7.09 6.63 -8.34
C GLU A 83 6.13 7.16 -7.26
N PRO A 84 6.14 8.47 -6.93
CA PRO A 84 5.19 9.06 -5.99
C PRO A 84 3.74 8.77 -6.36
N LEU A 85 2.84 8.81 -5.38
CA LEU A 85 1.40 8.74 -5.64
C LEU A 85 0.97 9.91 -6.53
N GLY A 86 0.24 9.59 -7.60
CA GLY A 86 -0.37 10.57 -8.48
C GLY A 86 -1.61 11.21 -7.85
N PRO A 87 -2.07 12.35 -8.37
CA PRO A 87 -3.23 13.07 -7.83
C PRO A 87 -4.56 12.31 -8.00
N ASP A 88 -4.62 11.32 -8.88
CA ASP A 88 -5.78 10.44 -9.10
C ASP A 88 -5.74 9.15 -8.28
N GLU A 89 -4.69 8.94 -7.49
CA GLU A 89 -4.53 7.77 -6.64
C GLU A 89 -5.03 8.09 -5.24
N ARG A 90 -6.00 7.29 -4.77
CA ARG A 90 -6.53 7.42 -3.41
C ARG A 90 -5.49 6.96 -2.41
N GLY A 91 -5.13 7.83 -1.47
CA GLY A 91 -4.15 7.49 -0.46
C GLY A 91 -3.46 8.72 0.12
N VAL A 92 -2.58 8.45 1.07
CA VAL A 92 -1.74 9.47 1.71
C VAL A 92 -0.29 8.98 1.77
N THR A 93 0.62 9.94 1.63
CA THR A 93 2.03 9.72 1.94
C THR A 93 2.29 10.20 3.37
N VAL A 94 2.90 9.35 4.18
CA VAL A 94 3.14 9.61 5.61
C VAL A 94 4.62 9.38 5.91
N ASP A 95 5.25 10.36 6.54
CA ASP A 95 6.63 10.23 6.99
C ASP A 95 6.72 9.13 8.05
N VAL A 96 7.69 8.24 7.90
CA VAL A 96 7.96 7.18 8.86
C VAL A 96 8.71 7.68 10.08
N ASP A 97 9.25 8.90 10.11
CA ASP A 97 10.02 9.46 11.23
C ASP A 97 9.17 9.86 12.46
N GLN A 98 8.19 9.03 12.78
CA GLN A 98 7.26 9.18 13.89
C GLN A 98 6.87 7.80 14.43
N SER A 99 6.04 7.77 15.48
CA SER A 99 5.53 6.52 16.05
C SER A 99 4.55 5.83 15.10
N VAL A 100 4.40 4.51 15.25
CA VAL A 100 3.39 3.74 14.49
C VAL A 100 1.99 4.29 14.71
N ASP A 101 1.65 4.65 15.95
CA ASP A 101 0.34 5.22 16.28
C ASP A 101 0.09 6.53 15.53
N ALA A 102 1.07 7.43 15.45
CA ALA A 102 0.95 8.69 14.70
C ALA A 102 0.80 8.46 13.18
N ILE A 103 1.47 7.44 12.63
CA ILE A 103 1.29 7.05 11.22
C ILE A 103 -0.15 6.59 10.98
N VAL A 104 -0.67 5.73 11.85
CA VAL A 104 -2.03 5.20 11.75
C VAL A 104 -3.06 6.31 11.91
N GLU A 105 -2.89 7.19 12.88
CA GLU A 105 -3.77 8.36 13.08
C GLU A 105 -3.78 9.27 11.85
N THR A 106 -2.62 9.56 11.27
CA THR A 106 -2.50 10.37 10.05
C THR A 106 -3.25 9.72 8.88
N PHE A 107 -3.09 8.40 8.70
CA PHE A 107 -3.81 7.66 7.67
C PHE A 107 -5.33 7.73 7.89
N LEU A 108 -5.79 7.43 9.11
CA LEU A 108 -7.21 7.41 9.45
C LEU A 108 -7.87 8.80 9.35
N ALA A 109 -7.13 9.89 9.58
CA ALA A 109 -7.64 11.24 9.43
C ALA A 109 -7.92 11.63 7.97
N GLY A 110 -7.13 11.09 7.02
CA GLY A 110 -7.33 11.29 5.58
C GLY A 110 -8.20 10.22 4.91
N PHE A 111 -8.37 9.07 5.55
CA PHE A 111 -9.11 7.93 5.03
C PHE A 111 -10.62 8.14 5.20
N ALA A 112 -11.32 8.29 4.08
CA ALA A 112 -12.78 8.24 4.04
C ALA A 112 -13.20 6.83 3.61
N PRO A 113 -13.69 5.95 4.50
CA PRO A 113 -14.12 4.62 4.10
C PRO A 113 -15.23 4.76 3.03
N PRO A 114 -15.22 3.90 1.99
CA PRO A 114 -16.31 3.89 1.03
C PRO A 114 -17.62 3.72 1.80
N ARG A 115 -18.57 4.62 1.57
CA ARG A 115 -19.90 4.54 2.20
C ARG A 115 -20.51 3.21 1.77
N GLY A 116 -20.62 2.28 2.72
CA GLY A 116 -21.21 0.98 2.47
C GLY A 116 -22.55 1.13 1.78
N GLY A 117 -22.71 0.48 0.62
CA GLY A 117 -24.02 0.34 -0.01
C GLY A 117 -24.96 -0.30 1.01
N GLY A 118 -25.99 0.45 1.40
CA GLY A 118 -26.90 0.07 2.47
C GLY A 118 -27.38 -1.37 2.29
N ALA A 119 -27.38 -2.11 3.40
CA ALA A 119 -28.10 -3.37 3.51
C ALA A 119 -29.53 -3.13 3.02
N GLY A 120 -29.84 -3.64 1.82
CA GLY A 120 -31.17 -3.65 1.27
C GLY A 120 -32.08 -4.36 2.27
N THR A 121 -33.04 -3.62 2.80
CA THR A 121 -34.08 -4.10 3.69
C THR A 121 -34.71 -5.37 3.11
N ALA A 122 -34.61 -6.47 3.83
CA ALA A 122 -35.43 -7.65 3.59
C ALA A 122 -36.91 -7.25 3.77
N SER A 123 -37.62 -7.04 2.66
CA SER A 123 -39.08 -7.02 2.66
C SER A 123 -39.55 -8.47 2.67
N GLY A 124 -40.09 -8.89 3.80
CA GLY A 124 -40.89 -10.11 3.89
C GLY A 124 -42.11 -10.03 2.98
N GLY A 125 -42.48 -11.20 2.47
CA GLY A 125 -43.70 -11.51 1.72
C GLY A 125 -43.85 -13.01 1.66
#